data_AF-A0A9D9VDE6-F1
#
_entry.id   AF-A0A9D9VDE6-F1
#
_cell.length_a   1.000
_cell.length_b   1.000
_cell.length_c   1.000
_cell.angle_alpha   90.00
_cell.angle_beta   90.00
_cell.angle_gamma   90.00
#
_symmetry.space_group_name_H-M   'P 1'
#
loop_
_entity.id
_entity.type
_entity.pdbx_description
1 polymer ?
#
loop_
_entity_poly.entity_id
_entity_poly.type
_entity_poly.pdbx_seq_one_letter_code
_entity_poly.pdbx_strand_id
1 'polypeptide(L)'
;MKEIYRIHLAKIPYEIEVDAKKELTKYFDDLRKYANDESIFNDVEIRVTEILKDFGVSRDGIISLDDVKKIKSQLGDPEVFAESDIDSKDLVSAQDINEESAKTTTKKKLYRDQANGMVAGIASGLSEYLSIDIVFVRILMLIFIPLTFGWFIPVYLILWILIPKAKTASDILRLRGEKASAQSIKNVNNEYDFSLLERKNNSVKKIFAILLGVISIFAAVGGLVLTFGVNLAFVGQANESVYSKSYEGLPMALFSAAGLLFVAFWILLAYISFTRKVKTQQIISFAVIIFLGISSFASGFYALGAAETNWDAKIQASIKKRAVKIDSDKLAKISTLDINSNIDVEYIVSDERKVEIVESDYLDDEKTNVEMNFDKETLNVAVSKENFYYGNFEKLLIYGPELKDITDTSSKQIKYTSKDQDSLSVVQKGYGSEVKLSNSATIKNLSIKQTEGSSFDGEYVAVDNLTIDASDGGSSIKLRSANVAKISASEICYREYGEGDPYEETSISLKYGDASKITVNEKTITVGVDIPCLDLTIDRPIN
;
A
#
# COMPACT_ATOMS: atom_id res chain seq x y z
N MET A 1 -15.99 -61.47 -29.57
CA MET A 1 -14.92 -62.39 -29.14
C MET A 1 -13.61 -61.70 -29.46
N LYS A 2 -12.73 -61.47 -28.49
CA LYS A 2 -11.43 -60.87 -28.80
C LYS A 2 -10.53 -61.96 -29.37
N GLU A 3 -9.86 -61.68 -30.48
CA GLU A 3 -8.87 -62.60 -31.05
C GLU A 3 -7.63 -62.66 -30.15
N ILE A 4 -7.10 -63.87 -29.95
CA ILE A 4 -6.00 -64.16 -29.03
C ILE A 4 -4.92 -64.90 -29.82
N TYR A 5 -3.65 -64.54 -29.58
CA TYR A 5 -2.49 -65.18 -30.18
C TYR A 5 -1.61 -65.80 -29.10
N ARG A 6 -0.92 -66.89 -29.41
CA ARG A 6 0.13 -67.43 -28.53
C ARG A 6 1.46 -66.74 -28.81
N ILE A 7 2.13 -66.26 -27.77
CA ILE A 7 3.48 -65.68 -27.83
C ILE A 7 4.38 -66.33 -26.77
N HIS A 8 5.69 -66.17 -26.92
CA HIS A 8 6.66 -66.56 -25.90
C HIS A 8 7.42 -65.32 -25.44
N LEU A 9 7.51 -65.13 -24.12
CA LEU A 9 8.30 -64.07 -23.49
C LEU A 9 9.33 -64.74 -22.58
N ALA A 10 10.62 -64.55 -22.85
CA ALA A 10 11.74 -65.17 -22.13
C ALA A 10 11.58 -66.69 -22.00
N LYS A 11 11.17 -67.34 -23.11
CA LYS A 11 10.86 -68.79 -23.22
C LYS A 11 9.66 -69.28 -22.39
N ILE A 12 8.81 -68.37 -21.88
CA ILE A 12 7.56 -68.70 -21.17
C ILE A 12 6.37 -68.43 -22.11
N PRO A 13 5.44 -69.40 -22.29
CA PRO A 13 4.27 -69.21 -23.15
C PRO A 13 3.20 -68.34 -22.48
N TYR A 14 2.59 -67.44 -23.28
CA TYR A 14 1.44 -66.62 -22.92
C TYR A 14 0.44 -66.56 -24.08
N GLU A 15 -0.82 -66.29 -23.74
CA GLU A 15 -1.85 -65.87 -24.68
C GLU A 15 -1.95 -64.34 -24.66
N ILE A 16 -2.20 -63.67 -25.78
CA ILE A 16 -2.25 -62.20 -25.84
C ILE A 16 -3.36 -61.71 -26.77
N GLU A 17 -4.14 -60.72 -26.31
CA GLU A 17 -5.16 -60.05 -27.13
C GLU A 17 -4.51 -59.31 -28.31
N VAL A 18 -5.21 -59.18 -29.45
CA VAL A 18 -4.66 -58.52 -30.66
C VAL A 18 -4.12 -57.11 -30.41
N ASP A 19 -4.89 -56.29 -29.68
CA ASP A 19 -4.51 -54.91 -29.40
C ASP A 19 -3.27 -54.86 -28.48
N ALA A 20 -3.23 -55.74 -27.47
CA ALA A 20 -2.10 -55.89 -26.56
C ALA A 20 -0.85 -56.35 -27.31
N LYS A 21 -0.99 -57.32 -28.23
CA LYS A 21 0.09 -57.81 -29.09
C LYS A 21 0.67 -56.69 -29.92
N LYS A 22 -0.19 -55.92 -30.59
CA LYS A 22 0.25 -54.78 -31.42
C LYS A 22 1.05 -53.77 -30.60
N GLU A 23 0.59 -53.44 -29.39
CA GLU A 23 1.26 -52.45 -28.54
C GLU A 23 2.58 -52.97 -27.94
N LEU A 24 2.60 -54.24 -27.49
CA LEU A 24 3.78 -54.86 -26.91
C LEU A 24 4.86 -55.16 -27.96
N THR A 25 4.46 -55.62 -29.15
CA THR A 25 5.39 -55.79 -30.29
C THR A 25 6.02 -54.46 -30.68
N LYS A 26 5.23 -53.38 -30.78
CA LYS A 26 5.78 -52.05 -31.04
C LYS A 26 6.82 -51.64 -29.98
N TYR A 27 6.53 -51.87 -28.70
CA TYR A 27 7.47 -51.57 -27.62
C TYR A 27 8.80 -52.35 -27.76
N PHE A 28 8.73 -53.64 -28.08
CA PHE A 28 9.91 -54.47 -28.30
C PHE A 28 10.67 -54.12 -29.58
N ASP A 29 9.99 -53.73 -30.65
CA ASP A 29 10.62 -53.27 -31.89
C ASP A 29 11.39 -51.97 -31.64
N ASP A 30 10.81 -51.04 -30.89
CA ASP A 30 11.48 -49.80 -30.51
C ASP A 30 12.65 -50.11 -29.55
N LEU A 31 12.48 -51.03 -28.59
CA LEU A 31 13.57 -51.48 -27.71
C LEU A 31 14.73 -52.07 -28.50
N ARG A 32 14.49 -52.88 -29.53
CA ARG A 32 15.54 -53.44 -30.39
C ARG A 32 16.30 -52.41 -31.21
N LYS A 33 15.70 -51.26 -31.50
CA LYS A 33 16.39 -50.15 -32.18
C LYS A 33 17.33 -49.40 -31.23
N TYR A 34 16.98 -49.35 -29.95
CA TYR A 34 17.69 -48.56 -28.93
C TYR A 34 18.69 -49.39 -28.13
N ALA A 35 18.40 -50.66 -27.88
CA ALA A 35 19.32 -51.59 -27.25
C ALA A 35 20.40 -52.02 -28.26
N ASN A 36 21.63 -51.55 -28.05
CA ASN A 36 22.79 -51.94 -28.87
C ASN A 36 23.26 -53.39 -28.61
N ASP A 37 22.72 -54.06 -27.58
CA ASP A 37 23.08 -55.42 -27.17
C ASP A 37 21.82 -56.30 -26.95
N GLU A 38 21.88 -57.54 -27.43
CA GLU A 38 20.86 -58.58 -27.25
C GLU A 38 20.67 -58.95 -25.76
N SER A 39 21.69 -58.75 -24.93
CA SER A 39 21.59 -58.95 -23.48
C SER A 39 20.55 -58.04 -22.82
N ILE A 40 20.50 -56.76 -23.21
CA ILE A 40 19.55 -55.76 -22.69
C ILE A 40 18.12 -56.15 -23.08
N PHE A 41 17.92 -56.61 -24.32
CA PHE A 41 16.61 -57.09 -24.77
C PHE A 41 16.14 -58.28 -23.93
N ASN A 42 17.00 -59.28 -23.72
CA ASN A 42 16.69 -60.48 -22.94
C ASN A 42 16.39 -60.13 -21.47
N ASP A 43 17.14 -59.22 -20.87
CA ASP A 43 16.92 -58.75 -19.50
C ASP A 43 15.57 -58.05 -19.34
N VAL A 44 15.23 -57.17 -20.29
CA VAL A 44 13.93 -56.49 -20.30
C VAL A 44 12.80 -57.50 -20.51
N GLU A 45 12.97 -58.48 -21.41
CA GLU A 45 11.98 -59.53 -21.65
C GLU A 45 11.72 -60.37 -20.40
N ILE A 46 12.77 -60.74 -19.65
CA ILE A 46 12.64 -61.40 -18.35
C ILE A 46 11.86 -60.51 -17.38
N ARG A 47 12.18 -59.22 -17.28
CA ARG A 47 11.47 -58.28 -16.39
C ARG A 47 10.00 -58.13 -16.77
N VAL A 48 9.65 -58.16 -18.06
CA VAL A 48 8.26 -58.18 -18.49
C VAL A 48 7.53 -59.40 -17.92
N THR A 49 8.16 -60.59 -17.93
CA THR A 49 7.54 -61.79 -17.33
C THR A 49 7.39 -61.69 -15.81
N GLU A 50 8.33 -61.04 -15.11
CA GLU A 50 8.20 -60.77 -13.68
C GLU A 50 7.03 -59.81 -13.40
N ILE A 51 6.93 -58.72 -14.16
CA ILE A 51 5.85 -57.73 -14.01
C ILE A 51 4.48 -58.37 -14.26
N LEU A 52 4.37 -59.20 -15.30
CA LEU A 52 3.14 -59.95 -15.59
C LEU A 52 2.74 -60.84 -14.41
N LYS A 53 3.70 -61.55 -13.82
CA LYS A 53 3.48 -62.37 -12.63
C LYS A 53 3.06 -61.53 -11.42
N ASP A 54 3.73 -60.40 -11.17
CA ASP A 54 3.40 -59.46 -10.07
C ASP A 54 1.98 -58.92 -10.19
N PHE A 55 1.47 -58.76 -11.43
CA PHE A 55 0.10 -58.34 -11.72
C PHE A 55 -0.90 -59.50 -11.88
N GLY A 56 -0.53 -60.74 -11.56
CA GLY A 56 -1.43 -61.89 -11.48
C GLY A 56 -1.64 -62.65 -12.81
N VAL A 57 -0.87 -62.34 -13.86
CA VAL A 57 -0.90 -63.10 -15.12
C VAL A 57 -0.04 -64.35 -14.96
N SER A 58 -0.70 -65.51 -14.95
CA SER A 58 -0.04 -66.82 -14.80
C SER A 58 0.61 -67.31 -16.11
N ARG A 59 1.41 -68.37 -16.03
CA ARG A 59 1.87 -69.11 -17.22
C ARG A 59 0.66 -69.57 -18.04
N ASP A 60 0.69 -69.38 -19.36
CA ASP A 60 -0.45 -69.56 -20.28
C ASP A 60 -1.65 -68.62 -20.04
N GLY A 61 -1.50 -67.58 -19.21
CA GLY A 61 -2.53 -66.55 -19.01
C GLY A 61 -2.68 -65.61 -20.21
N ILE A 62 -3.84 -64.95 -20.29
CA ILE A 62 -4.18 -63.97 -21.34
C ILE A 62 -3.67 -62.59 -20.93
N ILE A 63 -2.76 -62.02 -21.73
CA ILE A 63 -2.25 -60.65 -21.61
C ILE A 63 -3.24 -59.71 -22.28
N SER A 64 -3.82 -58.80 -21.48
CA SER A 64 -4.72 -57.76 -21.95
C SER A 64 -3.99 -56.45 -22.27
N LEU A 65 -4.68 -55.52 -22.94
CA LEU A 65 -4.13 -54.19 -23.23
C LEU A 65 -3.75 -53.43 -21.95
N ASP A 66 -4.50 -53.62 -20.87
CA ASP A 66 -4.22 -52.95 -19.60
C ASP A 66 -2.96 -53.51 -18.91
N ASP A 67 -2.64 -54.78 -19.13
CA ASP A 67 -1.40 -55.37 -18.62
C ASP A 67 -0.17 -54.83 -19.36
N VAL A 68 -0.28 -54.60 -20.67
CA VAL A 68 0.77 -53.92 -21.46
C VAL A 68 0.99 -52.48 -21.00
N LYS A 69 -0.08 -51.76 -20.63
CA LYS A 69 0.05 -50.41 -20.04
C LYS A 69 0.78 -50.44 -18.69
N LYS A 70 0.51 -51.44 -17.84
CA LYS A 70 1.22 -51.62 -16.56
C LYS A 70 2.70 -51.97 -16.76
N ILE A 71 3.00 -52.81 -17.76
CA ILE A 71 4.38 -53.11 -18.14
C ILE A 71 5.12 -51.82 -18.52
N LYS A 72 4.53 -51.03 -19.42
CA LYS A 72 5.10 -49.74 -19.85
C LYS A 72 5.24 -48.74 -18.72
N SER A 73 4.28 -48.67 -17.79
CA SER A 73 4.38 -47.73 -16.67
C SER A 73 5.49 -48.10 -15.68
N GLN A 74 5.80 -49.39 -15.51
CA GLN A 74 6.90 -49.83 -14.67
C GLN A 74 8.27 -49.79 -15.34
N LEU A 75 8.34 -50.06 -16.65
CA LEU A 75 9.61 -50.07 -17.41
C LEU A 75 9.99 -48.70 -17.97
N GLY A 76 9.03 -47.83 -18.27
CA GLY A 76 9.28 -46.57 -18.98
C GLY A 76 9.55 -46.77 -20.48
N ASP A 77 9.99 -45.70 -21.14
CA ASP A 77 10.16 -45.67 -22.60
C ASP A 77 11.38 -46.48 -23.08
N PRO A 78 11.30 -47.17 -24.25
CA PRO A 78 12.41 -47.97 -24.78
C PRO A 78 13.69 -47.19 -25.06
N GLU A 79 13.58 -45.89 -25.36
CA GLU A 79 14.70 -44.97 -25.57
C GLU A 79 15.64 -44.84 -24.37
N VAL A 80 15.16 -45.20 -23.16
CA VAL A 80 15.96 -45.13 -21.93
C VAL A 80 17.10 -46.17 -21.95
N PHE A 81 16.93 -47.27 -22.70
CA PHE A 81 17.91 -48.34 -22.80
C PHE A 81 18.98 -48.09 -23.87
N ALA A 82 18.91 -46.96 -24.60
CA ALA A 82 19.97 -46.55 -25.51
C ALA A 82 21.21 -46.11 -24.72
N GLU A 83 22.35 -46.75 -24.99
CA GLU A 83 23.64 -46.23 -24.54
C GLU A 83 23.89 -44.89 -25.27
N SER A 84 24.04 -43.81 -24.48
CA SER A 84 24.40 -42.50 -25.03
C SER A 84 25.91 -42.34 -24.95
N ASP A 85 26.60 -42.78 -26.01
CA ASP A 85 28.00 -42.43 -26.25
C ASP A 85 28.06 -40.99 -26.78
N ILE A 86 28.07 -39.96 -25.92
CA ILE A 86 28.40 -38.59 -26.34
C ILE A 86 29.24 -37.83 -25.30
N ASP A 87 30.50 -37.63 -25.71
CA ASP A 87 31.48 -36.56 -25.39
C ASP A 87 31.36 -35.82 -24.04
N SER A 88 32.17 -36.28 -23.08
CA SER A 88 32.69 -35.46 -21.98
C SER A 88 33.86 -34.58 -22.46
N LYS A 89 33.56 -33.66 -23.37
CA LYS A 89 34.38 -32.48 -23.65
C LYS A 89 33.48 -31.27 -23.57
N ASP A 90 33.21 -30.83 -22.35
CA ASP A 90 33.15 -29.40 -22.01
C ASP A 90 32.74 -29.22 -20.53
N LEU A 91 33.61 -28.50 -19.80
CA LEU A 91 33.41 -27.82 -18.52
C LEU A 91 33.48 -28.67 -17.22
N VAL A 92 34.67 -28.81 -16.65
CA VAL A 92 35.24 -27.97 -15.57
C VAL A 92 36.50 -28.66 -15.03
N SER A 93 37.65 -27.97 -15.14
CA SER A 93 38.86 -28.31 -14.40
C SER A 93 38.69 -27.86 -12.94
N ALA A 94 38.69 -28.81 -12.01
CA ALA A 94 39.03 -28.60 -10.61
C ALA A 94 39.56 -29.92 -10.03
N GLN A 95 40.78 -29.84 -9.51
CA GLN A 95 41.57 -30.93 -8.94
C GLN A 95 40.91 -31.66 -7.75
N ASP A 96 41.25 -32.96 -7.69
CA ASP A 96 41.32 -33.85 -6.53
C ASP A 96 40.06 -34.09 -5.69
N ILE A 97 39.35 -35.21 -5.93
CA ILE A 97 38.93 -36.18 -4.89
C ILE A 97 38.78 -37.61 -5.48
N ASN A 98 39.61 -38.54 -4.97
CA ASN A 98 39.53 -40.01 -4.88
C ASN A 98 38.81 -40.87 -5.95
N GLU A 99 39.60 -41.78 -6.53
CA GLU A 99 39.20 -42.97 -7.27
C GLU A 99 38.42 -43.96 -6.40
N GLU A 100 37.10 -43.97 -6.50
CA GLU A 100 36.32 -45.22 -6.46
C GLU A 100 34.96 -45.01 -7.15
N SER A 101 34.65 -45.89 -8.10
CA SER A 101 33.42 -45.94 -8.90
C SER A 101 33.34 -44.96 -10.09
N ALA A 102 33.95 -45.36 -11.21
CA ALA A 102 33.57 -44.89 -12.54
C ALA A 102 32.10 -45.28 -12.85
N LYS A 103 31.14 -44.50 -12.34
CA LYS A 103 29.73 -44.53 -12.76
C LYS A 103 29.73 -44.08 -14.22
N THR A 104 29.49 -44.98 -15.16
CA THR A 104 29.26 -44.60 -16.56
C THR A 104 28.07 -43.64 -16.60
N THR A 105 28.31 -42.36 -16.83
CA THR A 105 27.32 -41.30 -16.65
C THR A 105 26.33 -41.30 -17.81
N THR A 106 25.13 -41.84 -17.60
CA THR A 106 23.98 -41.59 -18.46
C THR A 106 23.55 -40.13 -18.35
N LYS A 107 23.04 -39.54 -19.44
CA LYS A 107 22.58 -38.14 -19.49
C LYS A 107 21.54 -37.87 -18.40
N LYS A 108 21.92 -37.10 -17.36
CA LYS A 108 20.99 -36.71 -16.29
C LYS A 108 19.91 -35.77 -16.82
N LYS A 109 18.69 -35.93 -16.32
CA LYS A 109 17.58 -34.99 -16.57
C LYS A 109 16.89 -34.67 -15.26
N LEU A 110 16.64 -33.39 -15.02
CA LEU A 110 15.98 -32.94 -13.81
C LEU A 110 14.50 -33.29 -13.85
N TYR A 111 14.05 -33.97 -12.80
CA TYR A 111 12.67 -34.33 -12.53
C TYR A 111 12.33 -33.96 -11.10
N ARG A 112 11.05 -33.73 -10.87
CA ARG A 112 10.50 -33.47 -9.54
C ARG A 112 10.16 -34.78 -8.86
N ASP A 113 10.88 -35.10 -7.78
CA ASP A 113 10.63 -36.30 -6.96
C ASP A 113 9.49 -36.03 -5.96
N GLN A 114 8.33 -36.63 -6.22
CA GLN A 114 7.14 -36.48 -5.39
C GLN A 114 7.07 -37.47 -4.22
N ALA A 115 7.87 -38.54 -4.23
CA ALA A 115 7.85 -39.54 -3.17
C ALA A 115 8.55 -39.01 -1.93
N ASN A 116 9.73 -38.45 -2.12
CA ASN A 116 10.57 -37.90 -1.05
C ASN A 116 10.40 -36.37 -0.88
N GLY A 117 9.55 -35.77 -1.71
CA GLY A 117 9.23 -34.35 -1.71
C GLY A 117 8.22 -33.89 -0.65
N MET A 118 8.52 -32.77 0.04
CA MET A 118 7.58 -32.10 0.95
C MET A 118 6.65 -31.13 0.20
N VAL A 119 7.19 -30.03 -0.34
CA VAL A 119 6.42 -29.04 -1.12
C VAL A 119 6.74 -29.26 -2.59
N ALA A 120 5.78 -29.73 -3.38
CA ALA A 120 5.94 -30.04 -4.80
C ALA A 120 7.02 -31.10 -5.16
N GLY A 121 8.12 -31.27 -4.44
CA GLY A 121 9.20 -32.23 -4.74
C GLY A 121 10.39 -31.65 -5.50
N ILE A 122 10.50 -30.32 -5.60
CA ILE A 122 11.57 -29.67 -6.36
C ILE A 122 12.90 -29.83 -5.63
N ALA A 123 12.92 -29.55 -4.32
CA ALA A 123 14.12 -29.75 -3.49
C ALA A 123 14.63 -31.20 -3.51
N SER A 124 13.72 -32.17 -3.48
CA SER A 124 14.04 -33.60 -3.57
C SER A 124 14.56 -34.00 -4.96
N GLY A 125 14.01 -33.41 -6.02
CA GLY A 125 14.53 -33.61 -7.37
C GLY A 125 15.93 -33.03 -7.53
N LEU A 126 16.16 -31.82 -6.98
CA LEU A 126 17.43 -31.13 -7.07
C LEU A 126 18.52 -31.81 -6.24
N SER A 127 18.19 -32.34 -5.07
CA SER A 127 19.12 -33.13 -4.25
C SER A 127 19.59 -34.38 -4.96
N GLU A 128 18.68 -35.10 -5.63
CA GLU A 128 19.01 -36.33 -6.35
C GLU A 128 19.82 -36.05 -7.63
N TYR A 129 19.46 -35.00 -8.36
CA TYR A 129 20.15 -34.58 -9.57
C TYR A 129 21.59 -34.14 -9.29
N LEU A 130 21.78 -33.32 -8.25
CA LEU A 130 23.09 -32.81 -7.83
C LEU A 130 23.85 -33.79 -6.92
N SER A 131 23.22 -34.87 -6.47
CA SER A 131 23.78 -35.84 -5.53
C SER A 131 24.24 -35.19 -4.21
N ILE A 132 23.43 -34.27 -3.69
CA ILE A 132 23.61 -33.54 -2.41
C ILE A 132 22.51 -33.97 -1.44
N ASP A 133 22.77 -33.98 -0.12
CA ASP A 133 21.72 -34.26 0.87
C ASP A 133 20.54 -33.25 0.76
N ILE A 134 19.33 -33.81 0.75
CA ILE A 134 18.08 -33.07 0.66
C ILE A 134 17.90 -32.02 1.76
N VAL A 135 18.47 -32.27 2.94
CA VAL A 135 18.39 -31.34 4.08
C VAL A 135 19.12 -30.04 3.76
N PHE A 136 20.32 -30.10 3.16
CA PHE A 136 21.06 -28.90 2.76
C PHE A 136 20.34 -28.11 1.69
N VAL A 137 19.77 -28.79 0.69
CA VAL A 137 18.99 -28.14 -0.37
C VAL A 137 17.79 -27.39 0.23
N ARG A 138 17.10 -27.99 1.22
CA ARG A 138 15.96 -27.35 1.91
C ARG A 138 16.39 -26.15 2.75
N ILE A 139 17.46 -26.28 3.54
CA ILE A 139 17.98 -25.19 4.37
C ILE A 139 18.38 -24.00 3.48
N LEU A 140 19.08 -24.27 2.37
CA LEU A 140 19.48 -23.25 1.42
C LEU A 140 18.27 -22.51 0.84
N MET A 141 17.25 -23.25 0.38
CA MET A 141 16.00 -22.64 -0.10
C MET A 141 15.30 -21.79 0.96
N LEU A 142 15.33 -22.22 2.23
CA LEU A 142 14.68 -21.51 3.33
C LEU A 142 15.43 -20.22 3.70
N ILE A 143 16.76 -20.21 3.59
CA ILE A 143 17.60 -19.01 3.76
C ILE A 143 17.40 -18.02 2.61
N PHE A 144 17.20 -18.50 1.37
CA PHE A 144 16.98 -17.63 0.22
C PHE A 144 15.66 -16.83 0.27
N ILE A 145 14.64 -17.32 1.00
CA ILE A 145 13.36 -16.61 1.13
C ILE A 145 13.52 -15.23 1.77
N PRO A 146 14.07 -15.08 3.00
CA PRO A 146 14.30 -13.76 3.59
C PRO A 146 15.39 -12.97 2.85
N LEU A 147 16.44 -13.64 2.34
CA LEU A 147 17.55 -12.96 1.65
C LEU A 147 17.12 -12.26 0.35
N THR A 148 16.08 -12.78 -0.31
CA THR A 148 15.53 -12.21 -1.56
C THR A 148 14.25 -11.42 -1.34
N PHE A 149 13.90 -11.07 -0.10
CA PHE A 149 12.63 -10.40 0.25
C PHE A 149 11.40 -11.11 -0.33
N GLY A 150 11.41 -12.45 -0.35
CA GLY A 150 10.30 -13.25 -0.86
C GLY A 150 10.28 -13.44 -2.39
N TRP A 151 11.19 -12.82 -3.16
CA TRP A 151 11.26 -13.00 -4.62
C TRP A 151 11.62 -14.44 -5.05
N PHE A 152 12.23 -15.22 -4.16
CA PHE A 152 12.46 -16.63 -4.40
C PHE A 152 11.17 -17.46 -4.51
N ILE A 153 10.04 -17.00 -3.95
CA ILE A 153 8.75 -17.70 -3.98
C ILE A 153 8.20 -17.84 -5.41
N PRO A 154 8.06 -16.76 -6.22
CA PRO A 154 7.63 -16.90 -7.61
C PRO A 154 8.60 -17.72 -8.46
N VAL A 155 9.91 -17.67 -8.21
CA VAL A 155 10.89 -18.54 -8.89
C VAL A 155 10.60 -20.02 -8.60
N TYR A 156 10.30 -20.37 -7.35
CA TYR A 156 9.90 -21.72 -6.97
C TYR A 156 8.62 -22.17 -7.70
N LEU A 157 7.64 -21.27 -7.85
CA LEU A 157 6.41 -21.55 -8.61
C LEU A 157 6.67 -21.76 -10.10
N ILE A 158 7.59 -21.00 -10.70
CA ILE A 158 8.00 -21.17 -12.10
C ILE A 158 8.68 -22.54 -12.28
N LEU A 159 9.63 -22.89 -11.41
CA LEU A 159 10.28 -24.21 -11.44
C LEU A 159 9.27 -25.34 -11.27
N TRP A 160 8.21 -25.13 -10.49
CA TRP A 160 7.15 -26.12 -10.30
C TRP A 160 6.37 -26.43 -11.59
N ILE A 161 6.18 -25.42 -12.44
CA ILE A 161 5.49 -25.53 -13.73
C ILE A 161 6.43 -26.12 -14.79
N LEU A 162 7.68 -25.67 -14.83
CA LEU A 162 8.66 -26.06 -15.85
C LEU A 162 9.21 -27.49 -15.64
N ILE A 163 9.45 -27.90 -14.40
CA ILE A 163 10.09 -29.20 -14.10
C ILE A 163 9.02 -30.31 -14.07
N PRO A 164 9.14 -31.33 -14.95
CA PRO A 164 8.20 -32.44 -14.98
C PRO A 164 8.31 -33.32 -13.72
N LYS A 165 7.19 -33.91 -13.30
CA LYS A 165 7.16 -34.93 -12.23
C LYS A 165 7.76 -36.24 -12.76
N ALA A 166 8.58 -36.93 -11.96
CA ALA A 166 8.97 -38.32 -12.25
C ALA A 166 7.74 -39.23 -12.10
N LYS A 167 7.45 -40.05 -13.12
CA LYS A 167 6.27 -40.94 -13.12
C LYS A 167 6.63 -42.42 -13.22
N THR A 168 7.85 -42.73 -13.64
CA THR A 168 8.32 -44.10 -13.89
C THR A 168 9.67 -44.35 -13.23
N ALA A 169 10.03 -45.62 -13.03
CA ALA A 169 11.35 -45.98 -12.53
C ALA A 169 12.48 -45.43 -13.41
N SER A 170 12.28 -45.43 -14.73
CA SER A 170 13.21 -44.87 -15.71
C SER A 170 13.43 -43.37 -15.56
N ASP A 171 12.42 -42.59 -15.14
CA ASP A 171 12.60 -41.16 -14.84
C ASP A 171 13.49 -40.95 -13.61
N ILE A 172 13.35 -41.79 -12.58
CA ILE A 172 14.17 -41.72 -11.36
C ILE A 172 15.62 -42.14 -11.66
N LEU A 173 15.84 -43.16 -12.49
CA LEU A 173 17.18 -43.54 -12.93
C LEU A 173 17.85 -42.41 -13.72
N ARG A 174 17.11 -41.71 -14.60
CA ARG A 174 17.59 -40.51 -15.31
C ARG A 174 17.83 -39.32 -14.40
N LEU A 175 17.07 -39.18 -13.32
CA LEU A 175 17.30 -38.17 -12.29
C LEU A 175 18.61 -38.43 -11.55
N ARG A 176 18.87 -39.69 -11.19
CA ARG A 176 20.08 -40.16 -10.51
C ARG A 176 21.33 -40.20 -11.41
N GLY A 177 21.13 -40.33 -12.72
CA GLY A 177 22.23 -40.60 -13.67
C GLY A 177 22.72 -42.04 -13.60
N GLU A 178 21.80 -42.99 -13.35
CA GLU A 178 22.10 -44.42 -13.29
C GLU A 178 21.75 -45.10 -14.62
N LYS A 179 22.44 -46.21 -14.91
CA LYS A 179 22.18 -47.02 -16.11
C LYS A 179 20.84 -47.75 -15.97
N ALA A 180 20.02 -47.68 -17.02
CA ALA A 180 18.76 -48.41 -17.08
C ALA A 180 19.01 -49.87 -17.46
N SER A 181 18.83 -50.75 -16.48
CA SER A 181 18.87 -52.20 -16.61
C SER A 181 17.61 -52.77 -15.97
N ALA A 182 17.24 -54.00 -16.32
CA ALA A 182 16.11 -54.69 -15.70
C ALA A 182 16.21 -54.70 -14.16
N GLN A 183 17.43 -54.91 -13.64
CA GLN A 183 17.69 -54.95 -12.22
C GLN A 183 17.60 -53.57 -11.54
N SER A 184 18.14 -52.51 -12.16
CA SER A 184 18.05 -51.15 -11.59
C SER A 184 16.61 -50.62 -11.62
N ILE A 185 15.84 -50.94 -12.66
CA ILE A 185 14.39 -50.64 -12.72
C ILE A 185 13.61 -51.38 -11.62
N LYS A 186 13.94 -52.64 -11.36
CA LYS A 186 13.33 -53.42 -10.28
C LYS A 186 13.63 -52.82 -8.91
N ASN A 187 14.87 -52.42 -8.66
CA ASN A 187 15.26 -51.79 -7.39
C ASN A 187 14.50 -50.49 -7.15
N VAL A 188 14.40 -49.62 -8.16
CA VAL A 188 13.64 -48.36 -8.05
C VAL A 188 12.15 -48.62 -7.85
N ASN A 189 11.55 -49.60 -8.52
CA ASN A 189 10.13 -49.94 -8.31
C ASN A 189 9.86 -50.53 -6.91
N ASN A 190 10.86 -51.13 -6.25
CA ASN A 190 10.74 -51.56 -4.86
C ASN A 190 10.88 -50.39 -3.87
N GLU A 191 11.69 -49.39 -4.22
CA GLU A 191 11.89 -48.18 -3.42
C GLU A 191 10.73 -47.18 -3.58
N TYR A 192 10.11 -47.10 -4.77
CA TYR A 192 9.08 -46.14 -5.14
C TYR A 192 7.77 -46.81 -5.54
N ASP A 193 6.69 -46.53 -4.81
CA ASP A 193 5.32 -46.88 -5.25
C ASP A 193 4.66 -45.71 -6.00
N PHE A 194 4.85 -45.69 -7.32
CA PHE A 194 4.27 -44.67 -8.20
C PHE A 194 2.73 -44.62 -8.16
N SER A 195 2.05 -45.72 -7.78
CA SER A 195 0.58 -45.76 -7.66
C SER A 195 0.06 -45.00 -6.43
N LEU A 196 0.84 -44.98 -5.35
CA LEU A 196 0.52 -44.20 -4.15
C LEU A 196 0.76 -42.70 -4.37
N LEU A 197 1.77 -42.34 -5.16
CA LEU A 197 2.03 -40.92 -5.50
C LEU A 197 0.87 -40.30 -6.27
N GLU A 198 0.27 -41.06 -7.19
CA GLU A 198 -0.90 -40.62 -7.96
C GLU A 198 -2.15 -40.48 -7.07
N ARG A 199 -2.38 -41.44 -6.15
CA ARG A 199 -3.45 -41.35 -5.15
C ARG A 199 -3.28 -40.19 -4.17
N LYS A 200 -2.07 -39.97 -3.64
CA LYS A 200 -1.72 -38.85 -2.73
C LYS A 200 -1.98 -37.51 -3.40
N ASN A 201 -1.60 -37.35 -4.67
CA ASN A 201 -1.83 -36.12 -5.43
C ASN A 201 -3.34 -35.81 -5.59
N ASN A 202 -4.18 -36.83 -5.82
CA ASN A 202 -5.63 -36.65 -5.85
C ASN A 202 -6.18 -36.24 -4.47
N SER A 203 -5.73 -36.85 -3.38
CA SER A 203 -6.14 -36.46 -2.02
C SER A 203 -5.73 -35.03 -1.67
N VAL A 204 -4.52 -34.60 -2.05
CA VAL A 204 -4.04 -33.22 -1.82
C VAL A 204 -4.89 -32.20 -2.59
N LYS A 205 -5.21 -32.46 -3.87
CA LYS A 205 -6.14 -31.61 -4.64
C LYS A 205 -7.50 -31.50 -3.96
N LYS A 206 -7.99 -32.60 -3.36
CA LYS A 206 -9.26 -32.60 -2.63
C LYS A 206 -9.23 -31.68 -1.42
N ILE A 207 -8.17 -31.77 -0.61
CA ILE A 207 -7.97 -30.95 0.59
C ILE A 207 -7.82 -29.48 0.22
N PHE A 208 -6.98 -29.17 -0.76
CA PHE A 208 -6.77 -27.79 -1.23
C PHE A 208 -8.07 -27.16 -1.73
N ALA A 209 -8.88 -27.90 -2.49
CA ALA A 209 -10.17 -27.41 -2.97
C ALA A 209 -11.16 -27.14 -1.81
N ILE A 210 -11.16 -27.96 -0.76
CA ILE A 210 -11.99 -27.71 0.43
C ILE A 210 -11.50 -26.45 1.16
N LEU A 211 -10.19 -26.32 1.38
CA LEU A 211 -9.59 -25.17 2.04
C LEU A 211 -9.89 -23.86 1.29
N LEU A 212 -9.67 -23.86 -0.04
CA LEU A 212 -9.98 -22.72 -0.90
C LEU A 212 -11.47 -22.38 -0.85
N GLY A 213 -12.34 -23.39 -0.85
CA GLY A 213 -13.79 -23.20 -0.72
C GLY A 213 -14.17 -22.54 0.62
N VAL A 214 -13.58 -22.99 1.72
CA VAL A 214 -13.82 -22.42 3.07
C VAL A 214 -13.32 -20.98 3.15
N ILE A 215 -12.09 -20.70 2.69
CA ILE A 215 -11.53 -19.33 2.62
C ILE A 215 -12.45 -18.43 1.80
N SER A 216 -12.97 -18.95 0.69
CA SER A 216 -13.88 -18.19 -0.18
C SER A 216 -15.19 -17.82 0.53
N ILE A 217 -15.75 -18.71 1.36
CA ILE A 217 -16.93 -18.39 2.17
C ILE A 217 -16.62 -17.26 3.16
N PHE A 218 -15.50 -17.33 3.89
CA PHE A 218 -15.10 -16.28 4.82
C PHE A 218 -14.87 -14.94 4.10
N ALA A 219 -14.24 -14.96 2.92
CA ALA A 219 -14.04 -13.77 2.11
C ALA A 219 -15.36 -13.17 1.62
N ALA A 220 -16.35 -14.00 1.25
CA ALA A 220 -17.70 -13.54 0.90
C ALA A 220 -18.40 -12.87 2.10
N VAL A 221 -18.32 -13.46 3.30
CA VAL A 221 -18.88 -12.87 4.52
C VAL A 221 -18.19 -11.55 4.87
N GLY A 222 -16.85 -11.53 4.84
CA GLY A 222 -16.06 -10.32 5.07
C GLY A 222 -16.40 -9.21 4.06
N GLY A 223 -16.54 -9.56 2.79
CA GLY A 223 -16.98 -8.63 1.74
C GLY A 223 -18.36 -8.02 2.01
N LEU A 224 -19.30 -8.81 2.53
CA LEU A 224 -20.64 -8.34 2.89
C LEU A 224 -20.60 -7.37 4.08
N VAL A 225 -19.81 -7.70 5.12
CA VAL A 225 -19.60 -6.81 6.28
C VAL A 225 -18.94 -5.50 5.85
N LEU A 226 -17.91 -5.56 5.00
CA LEU A 226 -17.24 -4.37 4.46
C LEU A 226 -18.21 -3.51 3.65
N THR A 227 -19.02 -4.13 2.79
CA THR A 227 -20.02 -3.40 1.98
C THR A 227 -20.99 -2.67 2.89
N PHE A 228 -21.50 -3.31 3.95
CA PHE A 228 -22.38 -2.67 4.92
C PHE A 228 -21.68 -1.56 5.70
N GLY A 229 -20.45 -1.79 6.15
CA GLY A 229 -19.66 -0.82 6.90
C GLY A 229 -19.35 0.45 6.09
N VAL A 230 -18.99 0.30 4.81
CA VAL A 230 -18.79 1.44 3.90
C VAL A 230 -20.08 2.24 3.75
N ASN A 231 -21.22 1.58 3.52
CA ASN A 231 -22.52 2.27 3.43
C ASN A 231 -22.89 2.99 4.74
N LEU A 232 -22.61 2.38 5.89
CA LEU A 232 -22.85 3.02 7.18
C LEU A 232 -21.96 4.25 7.39
N ALA A 233 -20.71 4.20 6.94
CA ALA A 233 -19.80 5.35 6.99
C ALA A 233 -20.26 6.51 6.09
N PHE A 234 -20.82 6.22 4.91
CA PHE A 234 -21.51 7.23 4.09
C PHE A 234 -22.69 7.85 4.87
N VAL A 235 -23.58 7.02 5.42
CA VAL A 235 -24.72 7.53 6.22
C VAL A 235 -24.28 8.34 7.46
N GLY A 236 -23.16 7.97 8.10
CA GLY A 236 -22.59 8.74 9.20
C GLY A 236 -22.17 10.14 8.76
N GLN A 237 -21.40 10.23 7.67
CA GLN A 237 -20.98 11.50 7.08
C GLN A 237 -22.17 12.34 6.57
N ALA A 238 -23.21 11.68 6.06
CA ALA A 238 -24.50 12.27 5.66
C ALA A 238 -25.23 13.02 6.79
N ASN A 239 -25.05 12.58 8.04
CA ASN A 239 -25.79 13.06 9.20
C ASN A 239 -25.02 14.15 9.98
N GLU A 240 -23.70 14.11 9.99
CA GLU A 240 -22.88 15.08 10.75
C GLU A 240 -22.61 16.38 10.00
N SER A 241 -22.79 16.41 8.67
CA SER A 241 -22.47 17.58 7.87
C SER A 241 -23.63 17.99 6.97
N VAL A 242 -23.93 19.30 6.93
CA VAL A 242 -24.79 19.88 5.87
C VAL A 242 -24.16 19.62 4.49
N TYR A 243 -22.85 19.38 4.45
CA TYR A 243 -21.99 19.13 3.29
C TYR A 243 -22.39 17.92 2.41
N SER A 244 -22.97 16.87 2.98
CA SER A 244 -23.01 15.52 2.37
C SER A 244 -24.34 15.11 1.73
N LYS A 245 -25.45 15.79 2.06
CA LYS A 245 -26.80 15.32 1.69
C LYS A 245 -27.12 15.24 0.19
N SER A 246 -26.37 15.93 -0.68
CA SER A 246 -26.71 16.01 -2.13
C SER A 246 -25.79 15.22 -3.06
N TYR A 247 -24.69 14.62 -2.58
CA TYR A 247 -23.63 14.12 -3.47
C TYR A 247 -23.20 12.67 -3.24
N GLU A 248 -23.62 12.04 -2.14
CA GLU A 248 -23.13 10.72 -1.75
C GLU A 248 -23.86 9.55 -2.44
N GLY A 249 -25.04 9.77 -3.03
CA GLY A 249 -25.88 8.68 -3.53
C GLY A 249 -25.23 7.85 -4.65
N LEU A 250 -24.59 8.49 -5.63
CA LEU A 250 -23.95 7.78 -6.76
C LEU A 250 -22.69 7.02 -6.32
N PRO A 251 -21.71 7.61 -5.61
CA PRO A 251 -20.58 6.87 -5.06
C PRO A 251 -21.02 5.69 -4.17
N MET A 252 -21.98 5.92 -3.27
CA MET A 252 -22.52 4.88 -2.38
C MET A 252 -23.12 3.71 -3.16
N ALA A 253 -23.90 3.98 -4.21
CA ALA A 253 -24.48 2.94 -5.06
C ALA A 253 -23.40 2.15 -5.82
N LEU A 254 -22.36 2.81 -6.33
CA LEU A 254 -21.27 2.19 -7.07
C LEU A 254 -20.39 1.30 -6.16
N PHE A 255 -20.06 1.76 -4.95
CA PHE A 255 -19.35 0.95 -3.97
C PHE A 255 -20.19 -0.24 -3.49
N SER A 256 -21.50 -0.06 -3.34
CA SER A 256 -22.42 -1.16 -3.03
C SER A 256 -22.45 -2.21 -4.13
N ALA A 257 -22.53 -1.79 -5.40
CA ALA A 257 -22.48 -2.69 -6.54
C ALA A 257 -21.15 -3.46 -6.59
N ALA A 258 -20.03 -2.77 -6.39
CA ALA A 258 -18.71 -3.40 -6.35
C ALA A 258 -18.59 -4.44 -5.20
N GLY A 259 -19.07 -4.08 -4.01
CA GLY A 259 -19.11 -4.96 -2.85
C GLY A 259 -19.95 -6.22 -3.07
N LEU A 260 -21.17 -6.08 -3.63
CA LEU A 260 -22.03 -7.22 -3.96
C LEU A 260 -21.41 -8.13 -5.03
N LEU A 261 -20.75 -7.56 -6.04
CA LEU A 261 -20.04 -8.33 -7.06
C LEU A 261 -18.83 -9.06 -6.48
N PHE A 262 -18.11 -8.46 -5.54
CA PHE A 262 -17.03 -9.11 -4.80
C PHE A 262 -17.55 -10.30 -3.97
N VAL A 263 -18.70 -10.15 -3.30
CA VAL A 263 -19.35 -11.27 -2.59
C VAL A 263 -19.76 -12.37 -3.57
N ALA A 264 -20.39 -12.02 -4.70
CA ALA A 264 -20.79 -12.99 -5.73
C ALA A 264 -19.60 -13.75 -6.33
N PHE A 265 -18.47 -13.07 -6.54
CA PHE A 265 -17.21 -13.65 -6.98
C PHE A 265 -16.75 -14.76 -6.03
N TRP A 266 -16.70 -14.47 -4.72
CA TRP A 266 -16.24 -15.42 -3.72
C TRP A 266 -17.23 -16.58 -3.50
N ILE A 267 -18.53 -16.34 -3.60
CA ILE A 267 -19.54 -17.40 -3.59
C ILE A 267 -19.35 -18.34 -4.79
N LEU A 268 -19.14 -17.79 -5.99
CA LEU A 268 -18.91 -18.59 -7.20
C LEU A 268 -17.59 -19.39 -7.09
N LEU A 269 -16.53 -18.77 -6.54
CA LEU A 269 -15.26 -19.45 -6.31
C LEU A 269 -15.40 -20.59 -5.29
N ALA A 270 -16.15 -20.37 -4.21
CA ALA A 270 -16.48 -21.40 -3.23
C ALA A 270 -17.22 -22.57 -3.90
N TYR A 271 -18.24 -22.27 -4.70
CA TYR A 271 -19.01 -23.27 -5.44
C TYR A 271 -18.13 -24.11 -6.36
N ILE A 272 -17.27 -23.48 -7.17
CA ILE A 272 -16.35 -24.19 -8.07
C ILE A 272 -15.37 -25.07 -7.28
N SER A 273 -14.87 -24.56 -6.15
CA SER A 273 -13.91 -25.27 -5.31
C SER A 273 -14.54 -26.54 -4.69
N PHE A 274 -15.78 -26.47 -4.19
CA PHE A 274 -16.46 -27.65 -3.63
C PHE A 274 -16.93 -28.64 -4.70
N THR A 275 -17.42 -28.15 -5.84
CA THR A 275 -17.94 -29.02 -6.91
C THR A 275 -16.84 -29.63 -7.77
N ARG A 276 -15.64 -29.03 -7.80
CA ARG A 276 -14.47 -29.46 -8.59
C ARG A 276 -14.75 -29.63 -10.08
N LYS A 277 -15.83 -29.03 -10.58
CA LYS A 277 -16.25 -29.06 -11.97
C LYS A 277 -16.38 -27.63 -12.44
N VAL A 278 -15.56 -27.26 -13.41
CA VAL A 278 -15.61 -25.94 -14.05
C VAL A 278 -16.37 -26.08 -15.35
N LYS A 279 -17.50 -25.39 -15.46
CA LYS A 279 -18.25 -25.26 -16.72
C LYS A 279 -17.89 -23.94 -17.40
N THR A 280 -17.96 -23.90 -18.74
CA THR A 280 -17.68 -22.69 -19.53
C THR A 280 -18.51 -21.49 -19.08
N GLN A 281 -19.79 -21.71 -18.74
CA GLN A 281 -20.69 -20.66 -18.22
C GLN A 281 -20.14 -20.00 -16.94
N GLN A 282 -19.56 -20.79 -16.03
CA GLN A 282 -19.01 -20.27 -14.77
C GLN A 282 -17.75 -19.44 -15.00
N ILE A 283 -16.92 -19.81 -15.98
CA ILE A 283 -15.74 -19.03 -16.36
C ILE A 283 -16.17 -17.67 -16.91
N ILE A 284 -17.21 -17.66 -17.76
CA ILE A 284 -17.77 -16.42 -18.31
C ILE A 284 -18.34 -15.55 -17.17
N SER A 285 -19.15 -16.13 -16.27
CA SER A 285 -19.68 -15.39 -15.11
C SER A 285 -18.55 -14.81 -14.25
N PHE A 286 -17.47 -15.57 -14.03
CA PHE A 286 -16.32 -15.12 -13.26
C PHE A 286 -15.66 -13.90 -13.91
N ALA A 287 -15.40 -13.94 -15.21
CA ALA A 287 -14.81 -12.83 -15.95
C ALA A 287 -15.71 -11.58 -15.93
N VAL A 288 -17.02 -11.75 -16.12
CA VAL A 288 -17.99 -10.64 -16.08
C VAL A 288 -18.08 -10.01 -14.70
N ILE A 289 -18.13 -10.82 -13.63
CA ILE A 289 -18.19 -10.32 -12.25
C ILE A 289 -16.92 -9.52 -11.93
N ILE A 290 -15.74 -10.01 -12.31
CA ILE A 290 -14.48 -9.27 -12.11
C ILE A 290 -14.51 -7.93 -12.85
N PHE A 291 -14.87 -7.94 -14.13
CA PHE A 291 -14.91 -6.73 -14.95
C PHE A 291 -15.87 -5.70 -14.35
N LEU A 292 -17.12 -6.09 -14.10
CA LEU A 292 -18.12 -5.20 -13.52
C LEU A 292 -17.73 -4.74 -12.11
N GLY A 293 -17.15 -5.61 -11.29
CA GLY A 293 -16.74 -5.28 -9.93
C GLY A 293 -15.63 -4.21 -9.91
N ILE A 294 -14.59 -4.40 -10.74
CA ILE A 294 -13.50 -3.43 -10.88
C ILE A 294 -14.01 -2.11 -11.47
N SER A 295 -14.85 -2.18 -12.50
CA SER A 295 -15.43 -0.97 -13.11
C SER A 295 -16.29 -0.20 -12.12
N SER A 296 -17.20 -0.84 -11.39
CA SER A 296 -18.01 -0.19 -10.37
C SER A 296 -17.16 0.42 -9.25
N PHE A 297 -16.10 -0.28 -8.82
CA PHE A 297 -15.20 0.23 -7.79
C PHE A 297 -14.44 1.48 -8.26
N ALA A 298 -13.84 1.44 -9.45
CA ALA A 298 -13.12 2.57 -10.03
C ALA A 298 -14.06 3.76 -10.30
N SER A 299 -15.27 3.50 -10.82
CA SER A 299 -16.29 4.54 -11.01
C SER A 299 -16.76 5.13 -9.69
N GLY A 300 -16.80 4.37 -8.60
CA GLY A 300 -17.11 4.87 -7.27
C GLY A 300 -16.13 5.95 -6.81
N PHE A 301 -14.83 5.69 -6.95
CA PHE A 301 -13.79 6.68 -6.64
C PHE A 301 -13.85 7.90 -7.56
N TYR A 302 -14.04 7.69 -8.86
CA TYR A 302 -14.18 8.81 -9.79
C TYR A 302 -15.40 9.69 -9.45
N ALA A 303 -16.55 9.07 -9.14
CA ALA A 303 -17.75 9.79 -8.76
C ALA A 303 -17.56 10.55 -7.43
N LEU A 304 -16.82 9.97 -6.48
CA LEU A 304 -16.49 10.64 -5.21
C LEU A 304 -15.64 11.90 -5.45
N GLY A 305 -14.56 11.80 -6.23
CA GLY A 305 -13.74 12.98 -6.57
C GLY A 305 -14.50 14.02 -7.41
N ALA A 306 -15.34 13.57 -8.34
CA ALA A 306 -16.18 14.49 -9.13
C ALA A 306 -17.24 15.19 -8.25
N ALA A 307 -17.76 14.53 -7.21
CA ALA A 307 -18.65 15.13 -6.25
C ALA A 307 -17.95 16.24 -5.44
N GLU A 308 -16.74 15.98 -4.96
CA GLU A 308 -15.92 16.93 -4.20
C GLU A 308 -15.62 18.20 -5.01
N THR A 309 -15.09 18.04 -6.24
CA THR A 309 -14.77 19.18 -7.13
C THR A 309 -15.98 20.03 -7.50
N ASN A 310 -17.12 19.41 -7.82
CA ASN A 310 -18.35 20.14 -8.11
C ASN A 310 -18.87 20.93 -6.90
N TRP A 311 -18.65 20.39 -5.70
CA TRP A 311 -19.05 21.04 -4.46
C TRP A 311 -18.16 22.25 -4.16
N ASP A 312 -16.84 22.12 -4.31
CA ASP A 312 -15.90 23.25 -4.21
C ASP A 312 -16.27 24.36 -5.19
N ALA A 313 -16.57 24.01 -6.45
CA ALA A 313 -16.99 24.97 -7.46
C ALA A 313 -18.28 25.70 -7.08
N LYS A 314 -19.26 24.98 -6.49
CA LYS A 314 -20.53 25.58 -6.03
C LYS A 314 -20.31 26.54 -4.87
N ILE A 315 -19.46 26.18 -3.89
CA ILE A 315 -19.14 27.07 -2.78
C ILE A 315 -18.47 28.33 -3.29
N GLN A 316 -17.43 28.20 -4.10
CA GLN A 316 -16.73 29.36 -4.65
C GLN A 316 -17.67 30.27 -5.45
N ALA A 317 -18.60 29.69 -6.21
CA ALA A 317 -19.62 30.45 -6.94
C ALA A 317 -20.68 31.13 -6.02
N SER A 318 -20.86 30.62 -4.80
CA SER A 318 -21.81 31.16 -3.82
C SER A 318 -21.24 32.22 -2.89
N ILE A 319 -19.91 32.35 -2.83
CA ILE A 319 -19.25 33.38 -2.04
C ILE A 319 -19.58 34.75 -2.63
N LYS A 320 -20.22 35.60 -1.83
CA LYS A 320 -20.59 36.97 -2.21
C LYS A 320 -20.15 37.96 -1.16
N LYS A 321 -19.99 39.22 -1.60
CA LYS A 321 -19.76 40.37 -0.73
C LYS A 321 -21.09 41.05 -0.46
N ARG A 322 -21.46 41.17 0.81
CA ARG A 322 -22.62 41.94 1.25
C ARG A 322 -22.14 43.19 1.98
N ALA A 323 -22.69 44.35 1.61
CA ALA A 323 -22.44 45.59 2.35
C ALA A 323 -23.11 45.53 3.73
N VAL A 324 -22.37 45.88 4.78
CA VAL A 324 -22.87 46.05 6.14
C VAL A 324 -23.19 47.53 6.34
N LYS A 325 -24.38 47.82 6.85
CA LYS A 325 -24.82 49.20 7.10
C LYS A 325 -24.00 49.80 8.24
N ILE A 326 -23.29 50.89 7.98
CA ILE A 326 -22.48 51.60 8.97
C ILE A 326 -22.55 53.12 8.73
N ASP A 327 -22.34 53.90 9.79
CA ASP A 327 -22.22 55.35 9.71
C ASP A 327 -20.83 55.74 9.19
N SER A 328 -20.76 56.14 7.91
CA SER A 328 -19.51 56.49 7.23
C SER A 328 -18.81 57.71 7.84
N ASP A 329 -19.55 58.66 8.43
CA ASP A 329 -18.97 59.88 9.04
C ASP A 329 -18.30 59.56 10.37
N LYS A 330 -18.85 58.62 11.13
CA LYS A 330 -18.20 58.08 12.34
C LYS A 330 -17.02 57.20 11.98
N LEU A 331 -17.17 56.34 10.96
CA LEU A 331 -16.08 55.50 10.46
C LEU A 331 -14.89 56.35 9.95
N ALA A 332 -15.12 57.55 9.43
CA ALA A 332 -14.06 58.44 8.99
C ALA A 332 -13.19 59.01 10.13
N LYS A 333 -13.65 58.91 11.39
CA LYS A 333 -12.99 59.48 12.57
C LYS A 333 -12.33 58.44 13.47
N ILE A 334 -12.40 57.16 13.10
CA ILE A 334 -11.84 56.12 13.95
C ILE A 334 -10.31 56.18 13.93
N SER A 335 -9.72 55.90 15.07
CA SER A 335 -8.28 55.72 15.26
C SER A 335 -7.97 54.39 15.97
N THR A 336 -8.98 53.74 16.53
CA THR A 336 -8.86 52.46 17.25
C THR A 336 -9.84 51.42 16.71
N LEU A 337 -9.37 50.18 16.53
CA LEU A 337 -10.19 49.01 16.19
C LEU A 337 -10.16 48.01 17.34
N ASP A 338 -11.31 47.55 17.80
CA ASP A 338 -11.44 46.45 18.79
C ASP A 338 -12.31 45.33 18.21
N ILE A 339 -11.72 44.15 18.04
CA ILE A 339 -12.41 42.96 17.54
C ILE A 339 -12.66 41.99 18.69
N ASN A 340 -13.94 41.75 18.99
CA ASN A 340 -14.36 40.78 19.99
C ASN A 340 -15.30 39.73 19.37
N SER A 341 -14.81 39.03 18.36
CA SER A 341 -15.55 37.96 17.71
C SER A 341 -14.63 37.04 16.92
N ASN A 342 -14.93 35.74 16.92
CA ASN A 342 -14.19 34.66 16.23
C ASN A 342 -14.35 34.69 14.70
N ILE A 343 -13.93 35.79 14.04
CA ILE A 343 -14.00 36.01 12.59
C ILE A 343 -12.65 36.51 12.05
N ASP A 344 -12.38 36.23 10.77
CA ASP A 344 -11.25 36.85 10.06
C ASP A 344 -11.60 38.30 9.71
N VAL A 345 -10.70 39.24 10.02
CA VAL A 345 -10.87 40.66 9.70
C VAL A 345 -9.74 41.13 8.79
N GLU A 346 -10.08 41.79 7.68
CA GLU A 346 -9.14 42.50 6.83
C GLU A 346 -9.46 43.99 6.85
N TYR A 347 -8.61 44.76 7.53
CA TYR A 347 -8.71 46.20 7.63
C TYR A 347 -7.84 46.88 6.55
N ILE A 348 -8.49 47.60 5.65
CA ILE A 348 -7.90 48.21 4.47
C ILE A 348 -7.87 49.72 4.67
N VAL A 349 -6.67 50.28 4.82
CA VAL A 349 -6.46 51.73 4.87
C VAL A 349 -6.74 52.32 3.49
N SER A 350 -7.90 52.97 3.35
CA SER A 350 -8.45 53.50 2.10
C SER A 350 -9.07 54.88 2.34
N ASP A 351 -9.47 55.59 1.29
CA ASP A 351 -10.34 56.77 1.40
C ASP A 351 -11.83 56.38 1.43
N GLU A 352 -12.15 55.16 1.02
CA GLU A 352 -13.50 54.61 1.13
C GLU A 352 -13.88 54.35 2.60
N ARG A 353 -15.16 54.54 2.94
CA ARG A 353 -15.71 54.37 4.31
C ARG A 353 -16.88 53.39 4.28
N LYS A 354 -16.56 52.11 4.22
CA LYS A 354 -17.54 51.03 4.09
C LYS A 354 -17.06 49.77 4.80
N VAL A 355 -18.02 48.91 5.11
CA VAL A 355 -17.73 47.57 5.60
C VAL A 355 -18.49 46.55 4.76
N GLU A 356 -17.81 45.48 4.38
CA GLU A 356 -18.36 44.38 3.59
C GLU A 356 -18.09 43.07 4.33
N ILE A 357 -19.03 42.13 4.30
CA ILE A 357 -18.83 40.76 4.75
C ILE A 357 -18.76 39.84 3.53
N VAL A 358 -17.74 39.00 3.49
CA VAL A 358 -17.62 37.89 2.55
C VAL A 358 -18.31 36.70 3.20
N GLU A 359 -19.38 36.18 2.60
CA GLU A 359 -20.15 35.04 3.12
C GLU A 359 -20.62 34.14 1.97
N SER A 360 -20.96 32.89 2.27
CA SER A 360 -21.42 31.89 1.30
C SER A 360 -22.94 31.68 1.40
N ASP A 361 -23.69 32.10 0.37
CA ASP A 361 -25.15 31.89 0.29
C ASP A 361 -25.55 30.41 0.23
N TYR A 362 -24.59 29.50 -0.01
CA TYR A 362 -24.85 28.07 -0.20
C TYR A 362 -24.87 27.27 1.11
N LEU A 363 -24.22 27.79 2.16
CA LEU A 363 -23.99 27.05 3.41
C LEU A 363 -24.92 27.50 4.55
N ASP A 364 -25.56 28.66 4.42
CA ASP A 364 -26.29 29.26 5.52
C ASP A 364 -27.63 29.86 5.07
N ASP A 365 -28.70 29.42 5.72
CA ASP A 365 -30.03 30.03 5.56
C ASP A 365 -30.14 31.32 6.42
N GLU A 366 -29.27 31.51 7.43
CA GLU A 366 -29.25 32.70 8.28
C GLU A 366 -28.04 33.59 7.98
N LYS A 367 -28.30 34.89 7.73
CA LYS A 367 -27.23 35.86 7.45
C LYS A 367 -26.43 36.17 8.71
N THR A 368 -25.11 36.16 8.60
CA THR A 368 -24.22 36.59 9.69
C THR A 368 -24.54 38.04 10.08
N ASN A 369 -24.97 38.24 11.33
CA ASN A 369 -25.26 39.58 11.85
C ASN A 369 -24.00 40.17 12.48
N VAL A 370 -23.59 41.34 11.98
CA VAL A 370 -22.40 42.06 12.45
C VAL A 370 -22.86 43.30 13.20
N GLU A 371 -22.56 43.35 14.49
CA GLU A 371 -22.82 44.49 15.35
C GLU A 371 -21.56 45.38 15.41
N MET A 372 -21.74 46.65 15.06
CA MET A 372 -20.66 47.64 15.05
C MET A 372 -21.06 48.84 15.89
N ASN A 373 -20.31 49.06 16.97
CA ASN A 373 -20.58 50.11 17.94
C ASN A 373 -19.40 51.07 18.01
N PHE A 374 -19.70 52.36 17.90
CA PHE A 374 -18.70 53.42 18.01
C PHE A 374 -18.65 53.95 19.44
N ASP A 375 -17.49 53.86 20.08
CA ASP A 375 -17.18 54.59 21.31
C ASP A 375 -16.08 55.61 21.01
N LYS A 376 -16.48 56.88 20.83
CA LYS A 376 -15.61 57.98 20.39
C LYS A 376 -14.91 57.65 19.06
N GLU A 377 -13.60 57.42 19.09
CA GLU A 377 -12.78 57.05 17.92
C GLU A 377 -12.50 55.54 17.85
N THR A 378 -13.14 54.73 18.70
CA THR A 378 -13.03 53.27 18.73
C THR A 378 -14.18 52.62 17.99
N LEU A 379 -13.87 51.77 17.02
CA LEU A 379 -14.82 50.86 16.40
C LEU A 379 -14.77 49.50 17.10
N ASN A 380 -15.83 49.16 17.83
CA ASN A 380 -16.01 47.84 18.41
C ASN A 380 -16.80 46.96 17.45
N VAL A 381 -16.25 45.80 17.10
CA VAL A 381 -16.89 44.83 16.22
C VAL A 381 -17.19 43.56 16.99
N ALA A 382 -18.46 43.15 16.96
CA ALA A 382 -18.91 41.87 17.48
C ALA A 382 -19.78 41.18 16.41
N VAL A 383 -19.61 39.88 16.25
CA VAL A 383 -20.41 39.06 15.34
C VAL A 383 -21.24 38.11 16.18
N SER A 384 -22.56 38.23 16.11
CA SER A 384 -23.48 37.37 16.84
C SER A 384 -23.68 36.06 16.06
N LYS A 385 -22.75 35.12 16.17
CA LYS A 385 -22.91 33.77 15.62
C LYS A 385 -22.29 32.75 16.58
N GLU A 386 -23.13 31.89 17.16
CA GLU A 386 -22.69 30.86 18.13
C GLU A 386 -21.89 29.73 17.46
N ASN A 387 -22.11 29.47 16.17
CA ASN A 387 -21.44 28.39 15.43
C ASN A 387 -21.00 28.86 14.05
N PHE A 388 -19.72 29.16 13.88
CA PHE A 388 -19.13 29.21 12.54
C PHE A 388 -18.98 27.77 12.05
N TYR A 389 -19.75 27.38 11.03
CA TYR A 389 -19.56 26.09 10.37
C TYR A 389 -18.13 26.02 9.81
N TYR A 390 -17.51 24.84 9.90
CA TYR A 390 -16.18 24.57 9.36
C TYR A 390 -16.08 25.08 7.91
N GLY A 391 -15.29 26.15 7.71
CA GLY A 391 -15.15 26.84 6.44
C GLY A 391 -14.56 28.24 6.64
N ASN A 392 -13.29 28.42 6.24
CA ASN A 392 -12.56 29.70 6.32
C ASN A 392 -13.01 30.73 5.27
N PHE A 393 -14.30 30.80 4.98
CA PHE A 393 -14.84 31.65 3.90
C PHE A 393 -15.47 32.95 4.43
N GLU A 394 -15.84 33.00 5.72
CA GLU A 394 -16.42 34.20 6.33
C GLU A 394 -15.32 35.18 6.76
N LYS A 395 -15.29 36.36 6.13
CA LYS A 395 -14.31 37.42 6.42
C LYS A 395 -14.97 38.79 6.40
N LEU A 396 -14.58 39.64 7.35
CA LEU A 396 -15.01 41.02 7.42
C LEU A 396 -13.98 41.95 6.76
N LEU A 397 -14.40 42.73 5.77
CA LEU A 397 -13.58 43.72 5.08
C LEU A 397 -13.95 45.12 5.57
N ILE A 398 -13.05 45.79 6.29
CA ILE A 398 -13.28 47.14 6.82
C ILE A 398 -12.42 48.13 6.03
N TYR A 399 -13.05 49.09 5.36
CA TYR A 399 -12.37 50.15 4.64
C TYR A 399 -12.45 51.44 5.45
N GLY A 400 -11.31 51.92 5.94
CA GLY A 400 -11.27 53.01 6.92
C GLY A 400 -9.98 53.83 6.88
N PRO A 401 -9.88 54.85 7.75
CA PRO A 401 -8.67 55.65 7.90
C PRO A 401 -7.53 54.85 8.52
N GLU A 402 -6.34 55.45 8.56
CA GLU A 402 -5.19 54.91 9.29
C GLU A 402 -5.50 54.75 10.78
N LEU A 403 -5.14 53.61 11.36
CA LEU A 403 -5.33 53.30 12.78
C LEU A 403 -4.07 53.57 13.58
N LYS A 404 -4.27 54.04 14.82
CA LYS A 404 -3.23 54.17 15.84
C LYS A 404 -3.22 52.99 16.79
N ASP A 405 -4.37 52.36 17.01
CA ASP A 405 -4.53 51.29 17.98
C ASP A 405 -5.36 50.13 17.39
N ILE A 406 -4.89 48.89 17.57
CA ILE A 406 -5.60 47.67 17.21
C ILE A 406 -5.66 46.80 18.45
N THR A 407 -6.86 46.44 18.89
CA THR A 407 -7.10 45.51 19.98
C THR A 407 -7.76 44.25 19.43
N ASP A 408 -7.13 43.11 19.64
CA ASP A 408 -7.71 41.81 19.31
C ASP A 408 -8.09 41.07 20.59
N THR A 409 -9.39 41.00 20.87
CA THR A 409 -9.90 40.32 22.06
C THR A 409 -10.18 38.84 21.80
N SER A 410 -10.66 38.48 20.62
CA SER A 410 -11.09 37.09 20.32
C SER A 410 -11.22 36.79 18.82
N SER A 411 -10.51 37.51 17.95
CA SER A 411 -10.51 37.25 16.52
C SER A 411 -9.79 35.95 16.15
N LYS A 412 -10.11 35.42 14.97
CA LYS A 412 -9.27 34.37 14.34
C LYS A 412 -7.98 34.96 13.82
N GLN A 413 -8.10 36.04 13.07
CA GLN A 413 -6.99 36.76 12.47
C GLN A 413 -7.41 38.20 12.15
N ILE A 414 -6.52 39.17 12.41
CA ILE A 414 -6.63 40.54 11.89
C ILE A 414 -5.50 40.81 10.91
N LYS A 415 -5.86 41.06 9.65
CA LYS A 415 -4.94 41.55 8.62
C LYS A 415 -5.12 43.05 8.42
N TYR A 416 -4.12 43.85 8.77
CA TYR A 416 -4.13 45.31 8.61
C TYR A 416 -3.25 45.74 7.44
N THR A 417 -3.75 46.62 6.56
CA THR A 417 -2.95 47.24 5.50
C THR A 417 -2.03 48.31 6.09
N SER A 418 -0.75 47.99 6.25
CA SER A 418 0.24 48.93 6.79
C SER A 418 0.60 50.03 5.78
N LYS A 419 0.87 51.22 6.32
CA LYS A 419 1.39 52.41 5.62
C LYS A 419 2.46 53.05 6.50
N ASP A 420 3.24 53.95 5.90
CA ASP A 420 4.18 54.76 6.66
C ASP A 420 3.42 55.63 7.66
N GLN A 421 3.69 55.43 8.96
CA GLN A 421 2.94 56.09 10.02
C GLN A 421 3.79 56.35 11.27
N ASP A 422 3.39 57.35 12.06
CA ASP A 422 4.14 57.80 13.24
C ASP A 422 4.05 56.81 14.41
N SER A 423 2.91 56.16 14.59
CA SER A 423 2.69 55.25 15.71
C SER A 423 1.64 54.19 15.42
N LEU A 424 1.87 52.98 15.92
CA LEU A 424 0.87 51.91 15.99
C LEU A 424 1.02 51.16 17.31
N SER A 425 -0.11 50.88 17.94
CA SER A 425 -0.21 50.03 19.12
C SER A 425 -1.07 48.82 18.76
N VAL A 426 -0.58 47.62 19.06
CA VAL A 426 -1.31 46.36 18.85
C VAL A 426 -1.40 45.63 20.17
N VAL A 427 -2.62 45.34 20.61
CA VAL A 427 -2.91 44.66 21.88
C VAL A 427 -3.68 43.39 21.59
N GLN A 428 -3.00 42.26 21.62
CA GLN A 428 -3.59 40.93 21.48
C GLN A 428 -3.94 40.42 22.88
N LYS A 429 -5.22 40.17 23.15
CA LYS A 429 -5.76 39.66 24.42
C LYS A 429 -6.33 38.24 24.30
N GLY A 430 -6.67 37.80 23.10
CA GLY A 430 -7.22 36.47 22.84
C GLY A 430 -6.13 35.40 22.76
N TYR A 431 -6.37 34.25 23.37
CA TYR A 431 -5.52 33.07 23.21
C TYR A 431 -5.44 32.68 21.73
N GLY A 432 -4.22 32.53 21.20
CA GLY A 432 -4.02 32.18 19.79
C GLY A 432 -4.35 33.30 18.79
N SER A 433 -4.53 34.55 19.24
CA SER A 433 -4.76 35.71 18.37
C SER A 433 -3.65 35.85 17.32
N GLU A 434 -4.02 36.11 16.06
CA GLU A 434 -3.07 36.40 14.98
C GLU A 434 -3.30 37.80 14.42
N VAL A 435 -2.27 38.65 14.45
CA VAL A 435 -2.30 39.98 13.80
C VAL A 435 -1.21 40.06 12.73
N LYS A 436 -1.61 40.41 11.51
CA LYS A 436 -0.73 40.51 10.35
C LYS A 436 -0.75 41.90 9.76
N LEU A 437 0.42 42.53 9.67
CA LEU A 437 0.63 43.76 8.90
C LEU A 437 0.96 43.38 7.46
N SER A 438 0.12 43.83 6.53
CA SER A 438 0.31 43.64 5.10
C SER A 438 0.92 44.88 4.44
N ASN A 439 1.62 44.71 3.32
CA ASN A 439 2.48 45.70 2.65
C ASN A 439 3.78 46.06 3.38
N SER A 440 4.72 46.61 2.60
CA SER A 440 5.94 47.20 3.14
C SER A 440 5.62 48.61 3.65
N ALA A 441 6.01 48.91 4.88
CA ALA A 441 5.80 50.20 5.52
C ALA A 441 6.89 50.48 6.56
N THR A 442 7.03 51.76 6.92
CA THR A 442 7.90 52.24 8.00
C THR A 442 7.05 52.79 9.15
N ILE A 443 7.15 52.20 10.33
CA ILE A 443 6.43 52.64 11.54
C ILE A 443 7.44 53.24 12.51
N LYS A 444 7.32 54.53 12.85
CA LYS A 444 8.30 55.16 13.75
C LYS A 444 8.22 54.63 15.18
N ASN A 445 7.02 54.36 15.69
CA ASN A 445 6.81 53.83 17.03
C ASN A 445 5.80 52.67 16.98
N LEU A 446 6.27 51.44 17.16
CA LEU A 446 5.40 50.26 17.22
C LEU A 446 5.40 49.71 18.63
N SER A 447 4.22 49.60 19.24
CA SER A 447 4.00 48.92 20.51
C SER A 447 3.20 47.66 20.28
N ILE A 448 3.68 46.52 20.77
CA ILE A 448 2.99 45.22 20.66
C ILE A 448 2.85 44.67 22.07
N LYS A 449 1.62 44.38 22.49
CA LYS A 449 1.32 43.66 23.71
C LYS A 449 0.63 42.35 23.36
N GLN A 450 1.21 41.23 23.78
CA GLN A 450 0.79 39.88 23.44
C GLN A 450 0.28 39.13 24.66
N THR A 451 -0.66 38.21 24.43
CA THR A 451 -1.02 37.14 25.37
C THR A 451 -0.48 35.79 24.91
N GLU A 452 -0.65 34.79 25.76
CA GLU A 452 -0.30 33.39 25.51
C GLU A 452 -0.76 32.89 24.12
N GLY A 453 0.17 32.24 23.39
CA GLY A 453 -0.08 31.64 22.08
C GLY A 453 -0.31 32.62 20.92
N SER A 454 -0.25 33.92 21.16
CA SER A 454 -0.53 34.92 20.11
C SER A 454 0.63 35.08 19.11
N SER A 455 0.30 35.43 17.88
CA SER A 455 1.27 35.64 16.80
C SER A 455 1.10 37.01 16.14
N PHE A 456 2.23 37.65 15.85
CA PHE A 456 2.30 38.92 15.14
C PHE A 456 3.23 38.78 13.94
N ASP A 457 2.72 39.06 12.74
CA ASP A 457 3.48 38.99 11.49
C ASP A 457 3.51 40.37 10.79
N GLY A 458 4.65 41.03 10.85
CA GLY A 458 5.00 42.21 10.08
C GLY A 458 6.30 42.02 9.31
N GLU A 459 6.48 40.88 8.64
CA GLU A 459 7.72 40.52 7.92
C GLU A 459 8.24 41.60 6.96
N TYR A 460 7.36 42.48 6.45
CA TYR A 460 7.70 43.56 5.51
C TYR A 460 7.79 44.95 6.15
N VAL A 461 7.53 45.08 7.45
CA VAL A 461 7.46 46.35 8.17
C VAL A 461 8.79 46.67 8.87
N ALA A 462 9.33 47.85 8.56
CA ALA A 462 10.49 48.42 9.25
C ALA A 462 10.04 49.32 10.39
N VAL A 463 10.74 49.26 11.53
CA VAL A 463 10.35 49.99 12.75
C VAL A 463 11.51 50.81 13.29
N ASP A 464 11.29 52.09 13.65
CA ASP A 464 12.34 52.87 14.32
C ASP A 464 12.42 52.52 15.81
N ASN A 465 11.30 52.64 16.54
CA ASN A 465 11.21 52.38 17.96
C ASN A 465 10.18 51.28 18.22
N LEU A 466 10.65 50.08 18.55
CA LEU A 466 9.84 48.91 18.86
C LEU A 466 9.74 48.72 20.38
N THR A 467 8.52 48.56 20.88
CA THR A 467 8.23 48.15 22.26
C THR A 467 7.40 46.88 22.24
N ILE A 468 7.86 45.84 22.93
CA ILE A 468 7.17 44.55 23.01
C ILE A 468 6.92 44.23 24.48
N ASP A 469 5.68 43.83 24.81
CA ASP A 469 5.27 43.24 26.07
C ASP A 469 4.72 41.83 25.78
N ALA A 470 5.55 40.82 26.01
CA ALA A 470 5.27 39.40 25.82
C ALA A 470 5.43 38.64 27.15
N SER A 471 4.79 39.17 28.20
CA SER A 471 4.92 38.66 29.57
C SER A 471 4.18 37.34 29.84
N ASP A 472 3.30 36.89 28.93
CA ASP A 472 2.47 35.70 29.11
C ASP A 472 3.04 34.42 28.42
N GLY A 473 4.17 34.50 27.71
CA GLY A 473 4.89 33.36 27.11
C GLY A 473 4.26 32.76 25.84
N GLY A 474 5.00 31.88 25.14
CA GLY A 474 4.50 31.10 23.99
C GLY A 474 4.03 31.92 22.77
N SER A 475 4.47 33.17 22.64
CA SER A 475 4.05 34.08 21.57
C SER A 475 5.11 34.20 20.48
N SER A 476 4.70 34.62 19.27
CA SER A 476 5.65 34.85 18.16
C SER A 476 5.52 36.23 17.56
N ILE A 477 6.65 36.85 17.22
CA ILE A 477 6.72 38.16 16.54
C ILE A 477 7.72 38.06 15.39
N LYS A 478 7.28 38.44 14.20
CA LYS A 478 8.13 38.55 13.00
C LYS A 478 8.08 39.97 12.46
N LEU A 479 9.25 40.58 12.25
CA LEU A 479 9.37 41.92 11.68
C LEU A 479 10.52 41.97 10.66
N ARG A 480 10.46 42.94 9.73
CA ARG A 480 11.54 43.17 8.78
C ARG A 480 12.80 43.65 9.49
N SER A 481 12.68 44.73 10.25
CA SER A 481 13.78 45.37 10.96
C SER A 481 13.27 46.27 12.08
N ALA A 482 14.11 46.48 13.10
CA ALA A 482 13.89 47.45 14.15
C ALA A 482 15.19 48.19 14.48
N ASN A 483 15.19 49.53 14.51
CA ASN A 483 16.40 50.31 14.84
C ASN A 483 16.70 50.26 16.35
N VAL A 484 15.67 50.47 17.17
CA VAL A 484 15.71 50.37 18.63
C VAL A 484 14.59 49.46 19.09
N ALA A 485 14.90 48.46 19.92
CA ALA A 485 13.89 47.54 20.48
C ALA A 485 13.96 47.49 22.01
N LYS A 486 12.81 47.62 22.66
CA LYS A 486 12.59 47.39 24.10
C LYS A 486 11.63 46.23 24.26
N ILE A 487 12.09 45.14 24.87
CA ILE A 487 11.33 43.89 24.98
C ILE A 487 11.14 43.59 26.46
N SER A 488 9.90 43.37 26.87
CA SER A 488 9.55 42.80 28.17
C SER A 488 9.07 41.38 27.90
N ALA A 489 9.78 40.38 28.40
CA ALA A 489 9.48 38.97 28.17
C ALA A 489 9.36 38.22 29.49
N SER A 490 8.48 37.21 29.51
CA SER A 490 8.33 36.31 30.66
C SER A 490 9.63 35.59 30.99
N GLU A 491 9.93 35.45 32.28
CA GLU A 491 11.02 34.57 32.76
C GLU A 491 10.56 33.11 32.90
N ILE A 492 9.29 32.82 32.61
CA ILE A 492 8.67 31.50 32.75
C ILE A 492 8.37 30.95 31.36
N CYS A 493 8.96 29.80 31.04
CA CYS A 493 8.77 29.11 29.77
C CYS A 493 7.39 28.45 29.76
N TYR A 494 6.65 28.61 28.68
CA TYR A 494 5.31 28.04 28.56
C TYR A 494 5.39 26.52 28.38
N ARG A 495 4.42 25.80 28.93
CA ARG A 495 4.28 24.35 28.78
C ARG A 495 2.91 24.08 28.19
N GLU A 496 2.88 23.59 26.96
CA GLU A 496 1.64 23.12 26.35
C GLU A 496 1.05 22.00 27.23
N TYR A 497 -0.29 21.95 27.35
CA TYR A 497 -0.97 21.00 28.24
C TYR A 497 -0.84 19.55 27.69
N GLY A 498 0.25 18.87 28.07
CA GLY A 498 0.53 17.47 27.71
C GLY A 498 1.79 16.94 28.42
N GLU A 499 1.74 15.71 28.95
CA GLU A 499 2.94 15.06 29.50
C GLU A 499 3.90 14.70 28.35
N GLY A 500 4.89 15.56 28.08
CA GLY A 500 6.00 15.26 27.17
C GLY A 500 6.33 16.32 26.14
N ASP A 501 5.51 17.35 26.00
CA ASP A 501 5.71 18.40 25.00
C ASP A 501 6.83 19.39 25.42
N PRO A 502 7.64 19.88 24.45
CA PRO A 502 8.72 20.82 24.72
C PRO A 502 8.17 22.16 25.24
N TYR A 503 8.97 22.87 26.02
CA TYR A 503 8.61 24.23 26.43
C TYR A 503 8.53 25.14 25.19
N GLU A 504 7.45 25.89 25.04
CA GLU A 504 7.37 26.93 24.01
C GLU A 504 7.97 28.23 24.55
N GLU A 505 9.02 28.68 23.88
CA GLU A 505 9.66 29.96 24.14
C GLU A 505 8.94 31.07 23.36
N THR A 506 8.91 32.29 23.89
CA THR A 506 8.51 33.43 23.07
C THR A 506 9.55 33.61 21.97
N SER A 507 9.14 33.65 20.70
CA SER A 507 10.04 33.80 19.56
C SER A 507 9.92 35.20 18.94
N ILE A 508 11.04 35.89 18.79
CA ILE A 508 11.11 37.21 18.15
C ILE A 508 12.13 37.13 17.03
N SER A 509 11.68 37.34 15.79
CA SER A 509 12.52 37.29 14.60
C SER A 509 12.57 38.63 13.88
N LEU A 510 13.79 39.14 13.67
CA LEU A 510 14.10 40.35 12.91
C LEU A 510 14.94 39.96 11.67
N LYS A 511 14.38 40.12 10.46
CA LYS A 511 14.95 39.53 9.23
C LYS A 511 16.14 40.29 8.60
N TYR A 512 16.20 41.60 8.77
CA TYR A 512 17.22 42.49 8.16
C TYR A 512 17.69 43.57 9.14
N GLY A 513 17.92 43.19 10.39
CA GLY A 513 18.08 44.14 11.49
C GLY A 513 19.45 44.86 11.53
N ASP A 514 19.46 46.16 11.24
CA ASP A 514 20.41 47.11 11.82
C ASP A 514 19.94 47.52 13.23
N ALA A 515 19.74 46.53 14.12
CA ALA A 515 19.29 46.79 15.48
C ALA A 515 20.42 47.42 16.29
N SER A 516 20.54 48.75 16.19
CA SER A 516 21.59 49.55 16.82
C SER A 516 21.57 49.48 18.35
N LYS A 517 20.40 49.22 18.96
CA LYS A 517 20.25 49.01 20.40
C LYS A 517 19.04 48.13 20.75
N ILE A 518 19.27 46.94 21.30
CA ILE A 518 18.22 46.06 21.84
C ILE A 518 18.33 46.01 23.36
N THR A 519 17.20 46.21 24.04
CA THR A 519 17.07 46.09 25.49
C THR A 519 16.00 45.07 25.80
N VAL A 520 16.30 44.06 26.62
CA VAL A 520 15.34 43.07 27.11
C VAL A 520 15.30 43.15 28.63
N ASN A 521 14.11 43.26 29.22
CA ASN A 521 13.90 43.38 30.67
C ASN A 521 14.85 44.44 31.28
N GLU A 522 14.86 45.63 30.67
CA GLU A 522 15.69 46.80 31.03
C GLU A 522 17.22 46.62 30.89
N LYS A 523 17.70 45.47 30.43
CA LYS A 523 19.13 45.19 30.19
C LYS A 523 19.47 45.33 28.70
N THR A 524 20.53 46.06 28.37
CA THR A 524 21.02 46.12 26.97
C THR A 524 21.71 44.81 26.62
N ILE A 525 21.31 44.19 25.50
CA ILE A 525 21.79 42.86 25.09
C ILE A 525 22.60 42.96 23.79
N THR A 526 23.67 42.17 23.71
CA THR A 526 24.46 41.99 22.47
C THR A 526 23.92 40.76 21.74
N VAL A 527 23.82 40.79 20.41
CA VAL A 527 23.31 39.67 19.60
C VAL A 527 24.03 38.36 19.95
N GLY A 528 23.29 37.29 20.26
CA GLY A 528 23.82 35.96 20.62
C GLY A 528 23.88 35.66 22.12
N VAL A 529 23.20 36.45 22.98
CA VAL A 529 23.00 36.11 24.40
C VAL A 529 21.74 35.26 24.53
N ASP A 530 21.90 34.10 25.16
CA ASP A 530 20.81 33.19 25.50
C ASP A 530 19.99 33.76 26.65
N ILE A 531 18.69 34.00 26.42
CA ILE A 531 17.76 34.56 27.39
C ILE A 531 16.75 33.44 27.69
N PRO A 532 16.64 32.98 28.95
CA PRO A 532 15.69 31.94 29.28
C PRO A 532 14.29 32.29 28.79
N CYS A 533 13.67 31.37 28.05
CA CYS A 533 12.29 31.48 27.58
C CYS A 533 12.04 32.54 26.49
N LEU A 534 13.09 33.04 25.84
CA LEU A 534 13.03 33.98 24.73
C LEU A 534 14.03 33.61 23.63
N ASP A 535 13.54 33.14 22.48
CA ASP A 535 14.32 32.96 21.26
C ASP A 535 14.34 34.27 20.46
N LEU A 536 15.46 34.98 20.48
CA LEU A 536 15.68 36.20 19.71
C LEU A 536 16.58 35.95 18.51
N THR A 537 15.98 35.83 17.33
CA THR A 537 16.69 35.65 16.06
C THR A 537 16.84 36.99 15.32
N ILE A 538 18.08 37.35 14.97
CA ILE A 538 18.39 38.56 14.20
C ILE A 538 19.22 38.17 12.98
N ASP A 539 18.56 38.09 11.84
CA ASP A 539 19.22 37.86 10.56
C ASP A 539 19.84 39.19 10.10
N ARG A 540 21.17 39.20 10.03
CA ARG A 540 21.91 40.30 9.39
C ARG A 540 22.03 39.98 7.90
N PRO A 541 21.81 40.96 7.00
CA PRO A 541 22.09 40.74 5.59
C PRO A 541 23.56 40.32 5.44
N ILE A 542 23.79 39.19 4.76
CA ILE A 542 25.13 38.74 4.38
C ILE A 542 25.65 39.79 3.39
N ASN A 543 26.63 40.59 3.83
CA ASN A 543 27.31 41.59 3.00
C ASN A 543 28.02 40.95 1.80
#